data_AF-A0A812B1T1-F1
#
_entry.id   AF-A0A812B1T1-F1
#
_cell.length_a   1.000
_cell.length_b   1.000
_cell.length_c   1.000
_cell.angle_alpha   90.00
_cell.angle_beta   90.00
_cell.angle_gamma   90.00
#
_symmetry.space_group_name_H-M   'P 1'
#
loop_
_entity.id
_entity.type
_entity.pdbx_description
1 polymer ?
#
loop_
_entity_poly.entity_id
_entity_poly.type
_entity_poly.pdbx_seq_one_letter_code
_entity_poly.pdbx_strand_id
1 'polypeptide(L)'
;MWLTEELTSLKFYVVPEEPTYTNVNVVTEELTSLKFYVVPEEPTSPNVNVLTEELTSLKFYVVPDEPTSPNVNVLTEELTSLKFYVVPEEPTYTKVNVVTEELTSLKFYVVPEEPTYTKVNVVTEELTSLKFYVVPEEPTYTKVNVVTEELTSLKFYVVPEEPTYTKVNVVTEELTSLKFYVVPEEPTYTKVNVVTEELTSLKFYVVPEEPTSRKSMWLQRN
;
A
#
# COMPACT_ATOMS: atom_id res chain seq x y z
N MET A 1 -11.26 22.81 -3.55
CA MET A 1 -11.70 22.58 -2.16
C MET A 1 -13.20 22.37 -2.23
N TRP A 2 -13.65 21.17 -1.93
CA TRP A 2 -15.07 20.84 -1.80
C TRP A 2 -15.31 20.67 -0.30
N LEU A 3 -16.27 21.40 0.26
CA LEU A 3 -16.74 21.27 1.63
C LEU A 3 -18.21 20.89 1.56
N THR A 4 -18.53 19.70 2.05
CA THR A 4 -19.88 19.14 2.10
C THR A 4 -20.01 18.35 3.41
N GLU A 5 -21.20 18.31 4.02
CA GLU A 5 -21.47 17.49 5.22
C GLU A 5 -21.31 16.01 4.86
N GLU A 6 -22.04 15.55 3.84
CA GLU A 6 -21.93 14.19 3.32
C GLU A 6 -21.58 14.18 1.83
N LEU A 7 -20.63 13.33 1.43
CA LEU A 7 -20.31 13.08 0.03
C LEU A 7 -20.34 11.58 -0.27
N THR A 8 -21.39 11.11 -0.93
CA THR A 8 -21.57 9.65 -1.12
C THR A 8 -20.48 9.03 -1.99
N SER A 9 -20.11 9.67 -3.10
CA SER A 9 -19.02 9.15 -3.93
C SER A 9 -18.36 10.21 -4.77
N LEU A 10 -17.04 10.11 -4.87
CA LEU A 10 -16.23 10.93 -5.73
C LEU A 10 -15.32 10.04 -6.58
N LYS A 11 -15.35 10.28 -7.89
CA LYS A 11 -14.53 9.54 -8.85
C LYS A 11 -13.74 10.53 -9.67
N PHE A 12 -12.43 10.35 -9.69
CA PHE A 12 -11.53 11.10 -10.54
C PHE A 12 -10.97 10.20 -11.63
N TYR A 13 -11.11 10.68 -12.85
CA TYR A 13 -10.40 10.18 -14.02
C TYR A 13 -9.56 11.36 -14.51
N VAL A 14 -8.24 11.21 -14.44
CA VAL A 14 -7.33 12.22 -14.95
C VAL A 14 -6.74 11.65 -16.23
N VAL A 15 -7.08 12.28 -17.36
CA VAL A 15 -6.57 11.96 -18.71
C VAL A 15 -6.00 13.26 -19.29
N PRO A 16 -4.73 13.60 -18.99
CA PRO A 16 -4.12 14.82 -19.47
C PRO A 16 -3.45 14.60 -20.83
N GLU A 17 -3.57 15.55 -21.76
CA GLU A 17 -2.84 15.55 -23.05
C GLU A 17 -1.51 16.34 -22.98
N GLU A 18 -1.21 17.01 -21.84
CA GLU A 18 0.00 17.80 -21.57
C GLU A 18 0.36 17.78 -20.05
N PRO A 19 1.57 18.17 -19.59
CA PRO A 19 1.97 18.11 -18.18
C PRO A 19 0.98 18.84 -17.25
N THR A 20 0.34 18.09 -16.35
CA THR A 20 -0.63 18.64 -15.40
C THR A 20 -0.27 18.36 -13.94
N TYR A 21 -0.25 19.43 -13.14
CA TYR A 21 -0.21 19.35 -11.68
C TYR A 21 -1.64 19.31 -11.14
N THR A 22 -2.08 18.13 -10.69
CA THR A 22 -3.44 17.94 -10.16
C THR A 22 -3.38 17.69 -8.66
N ASN A 23 -3.84 18.68 -7.88
CA ASN A 23 -4.06 18.53 -6.44
C ASN A 23 -5.56 18.38 -6.17
N VAL A 24 -5.94 17.24 -5.60
CA VAL A 24 -7.30 16.98 -5.14
C VAL A 24 -7.30 17.03 -3.62
N ASN A 25 -8.01 18.01 -3.05
CA ASN A 25 -8.26 18.08 -1.61
C ASN A 25 -9.76 17.85 -1.37
N VAL A 26 -10.07 16.80 -0.62
CA VAL A 26 -11.42 16.44 -0.18
C VAL A 26 -11.49 16.65 1.33
N VAL A 27 -12.47 17.45 1.77
CA VAL A 27 -12.76 17.68 3.18
C VAL A 27 -14.27 17.53 3.38
N THR A 28 -14.68 16.54 4.17
CA THR A 28 -16.10 16.17 4.37
C THR A 28 -16.23 15.46 5.72
N GLU A 29 -17.41 15.37 6.31
CA GLU A 29 -17.60 14.57 7.53
C GLU A 29 -17.62 13.08 7.14
N GLU A 30 -18.49 12.72 6.19
CA GLU A 30 -18.62 11.34 5.69
C GLU A 30 -18.32 11.21 4.18
N LEU A 31 -17.56 10.17 3.83
CA LEU A 31 -17.28 9.78 2.44
C LEU A 31 -17.42 8.28 2.23
N THR A 32 -18.48 7.84 1.53
CA THR A 32 -18.67 6.39 1.31
C THR A 32 -17.66 5.81 0.32
N SER A 33 -17.33 6.53 -0.76
CA SER A 33 -16.43 5.99 -1.78
C SER A 33 -15.66 7.04 -2.53
N LEU A 34 -14.34 7.00 -2.39
CA LEU A 34 -13.40 7.75 -3.20
C LEU A 34 -12.63 6.82 -4.14
N LYS A 35 -12.68 7.08 -5.45
CA LYS A 35 -11.94 6.31 -6.44
C LYS A 35 -11.08 7.22 -7.31
N PHE A 36 -9.81 6.88 -7.40
CA PHE A 36 -8.87 7.50 -8.32
C PHE A 36 -8.41 6.48 -9.34
N TYR A 37 -8.56 6.86 -10.60
CA TYR A 37 -8.03 6.15 -11.75
C TYR A 37 -7.10 7.12 -12.49
N VAL A 38 -5.84 6.73 -12.66
CA VAL A 38 -4.85 7.47 -13.45
C VAL A 38 -4.49 6.61 -14.65
N VAL A 39 -4.67 7.14 -15.86
CA VAL A 39 -4.34 6.49 -17.15
C VAL A 39 -3.73 7.55 -18.09
N PRO A 40 -2.39 7.69 -18.15
CA PRO A 40 -1.63 8.66 -18.96
C PRO A 40 -0.81 8.04 -20.12
N GLU A 41 -0.52 8.86 -21.14
CA GLU A 41 0.55 8.69 -22.16
C GLU A 41 1.48 9.95 -22.16
N GLU A 42 1.89 10.44 -20.97
CA GLU A 42 2.79 11.60 -20.60
C GLU A 42 2.13 12.64 -19.61
N PRO A 43 2.84 13.68 -19.08
CA PRO A 43 3.39 13.80 -17.70
C PRO A 43 2.41 14.04 -16.55
N THR A 44 2.62 13.34 -15.43
CA THR A 44 1.75 13.35 -14.24
C THR A 44 2.27 14.20 -13.06
N SER A 45 1.37 14.51 -12.11
CA SER A 45 1.69 14.85 -10.71
C SER A 45 0.45 14.78 -9.80
N PRO A 46 -0.10 13.61 -9.44
CA PRO A 46 -1.28 13.53 -8.59
C PRO A 46 -0.93 13.62 -7.10
N ASN A 47 -1.49 14.62 -6.43
CA ASN A 47 -1.51 14.74 -4.97
C ASN A 47 -2.96 14.72 -4.50
N VAL A 48 -3.32 13.69 -3.74
CA VAL A 48 -4.63 13.53 -3.13
C VAL A 48 -4.48 13.72 -1.64
N ASN A 49 -5.21 14.66 -1.06
CA ASN A 49 -5.39 14.76 0.38
C ASN A 49 -6.85 14.56 0.71
N VAL A 50 -7.13 13.60 1.59
CA VAL A 50 -8.45 13.31 2.12
C VAL A 50 -8.41 13.60 3.60
N LEU A 51 -9.29 14.48 4.05
CA LEU A 51 -9.57 14.73 5.46
C LEU A 51 -11.05 14.47 5.68
N THR A 52 -11.38 13.48 6.51
CA THR A 52 -12.77 13.10 6.77
C THR A 52 -12.92 12.48 8.14
N GLU A 53 -14.10 12.47 8.74
CA GLU A 53 -14.31 11.71 9.98
C GLU A 53 -14.43 10.22 9.61
N GLU A 54 -15.34 9.91 8.68
CA GLU A 54 -15.57 8.54 8.21
C GLU A 54 -15.32 8.34 6.71
N LEU A 55 -14.52 7.33 6.37
CA LEU A 55 -14.27 6.90 4.99
C LEU A 55 -14.53 5.40 4.82
N THR A 56 -15.64 5.03 4.18
CA THR A 56 -15.94 3.60 3.99
C THR A 56 -14.99 2.95 2.98
N SER A 57 -14.68 3.63 1.87
CA SER A 57 -13.79 3.06 0.86
C SER A 57 -12.97 4.08 0.10
N LEU A 58 -11.66 3.85 0.09
CA LEU A 58 -10.75 4.49 -0.85
C LEU A 58 -10.11 3.43 -1.74
N LYS A 59 -10.19 3.67 -3.05
CA LYS A 59 -9.53 2.84 -4.05
C LYS A 59 -8.65 3.70 -4.93
N PHE A 60 -7.42 3.24 -5.10
CA PHE A 60 -6.42 3.89 -5.90
C PHE A 60 -5.87 2.88 -6.91
N TYR A 61 -5.99 3.22 -8.19
CA TYR A 61 -5.47 2.42 -9.29
C TYR A 61 -4.51 3.30 -10.11
N VAL A 62 -3.29 2.83 -10.28
CA VAL A 62 -2.27 3.45 -11.13
C VAL A 62 -1.98 2.52 -12.30
N VAL A 63 -2.17 3.03 -13.51
CA VAL A 63 -1.84 2.36 -14.78
C VAL A 63 -1.18 3.41 -15.69
N PRO A 64 0.15 3.59 -15.71
CA PRO A 64 0.81 4.63 -16.47
C PRO A 64 1.66 4.17 -17.66
N ASP A 65 1.60 4.95 -18.74
CA ASP A 65 2.47 4.90 -19.93
C ASP A 65 3.27 6.23 -20.11
N GLU A 66 3.88 6.78 -19.01
CA GLU A 66 4.80 7.98 -18.84
C GLU A 66 4.30 9.20 -17.96
N PRO A 67 5.18 10.11 -17.40
CA PRO A 67 5.91 9.96 -16.13
C PRO A 67 5.12 10.26 -14.84
N THR A 68 5.40 9.51 -13.76
CA THR A 68 4.60 9.40 -12.53
C THR A 68 5.04 10.26 -11.32
N SER A 69 4.12 10.62 -10.40
CA SER A 69 4.42 10.94 -8.98
C SER A 69 3.21 10.85 -8.03
N PRO A 70 2.43 9.75 -8.01
CA PRO A 70 1.27 9.62 -7.14
C PRO A 70 1.59 9.71 -5.65
N ASN A 71 0.97 10.68 -5.00
CA ASN A 71 1.02 10.90 -3.56
C ASN A 71 -0.41 10.92 -3.01
N VAL A 72 -0.73 9.99 -2.13
CA VAL A 72 -2.01 9.93 -1.43
C VAL A 72 -1.76 10.11 0.05
N ASN A 73 -2.40 11.12 0.65
CA ASN A 73 -2.47 11.31 2.09
C ASN A 73 -3.92 11.19 2.55
N VAL A 74 -4.16 10.31 3.50
CA VAL A 74 -5.47 10.11 4.12
C VAL A 74 -5.30 10.40 5.61
N LEU A 75 -6.11 11.32 6.13
CA LEU A 75 -6.30 11.57 7.55
C LEU A 75 -7.79 11.39 7.84
N THR A 76 -8.14 10.42 8.68
CA THR A 76 -9.53 10.11 9.02
C THR A 76 -9.66 9.56 10.42
N GLU A 77 -10.84 9.58 11.04
CA GLU A 77 -11.04 8.86 12.30
C GLU A 77 -11.22 7.37 11.98
N GLU A 78 -12.18 7.06 11.11
CA GLU A 78 -12.48 5.69 10.69
C GLU A 78 -12.29 5.44 9.19
N LEU A 79 -11.55 4.37 8.84
CA LEU A 79 -11.37 3.90 7.47
C LEU A 79 -11.72 2.42 7.35
N THR A 80 -12.87 2.10 6.78
CA THR A 80 -13.26 0.68 6.64
C THR A 80 -12.39 -0.06 5.62
N SER A 81 -12.13 0.54 4.45
CA SER A 81 -11.34 -0.15 3.42
C SER A 81 -10.51 0.76 2.56
N LEU A 82 -9.22 0.44 2.53
CA LEU A 82 -8.25 1.08 1.66
C LEU A 82 -7.60 0.04 0.74
N LYS A 83 -7.67 0.29 -0.57
CA LYS A 83 -7.12 -0.60 -1.59
C LYS A 83 -6.26 0.16 -2.58
N PHE A 84 -5.04 -0.31 -2.77
CA PHE A 84 -4.11 0.20 -3.76
C PHE A 84 -3.73 -0.90 -4.73
N TYR A 85 -3.78 -0.56 -6.01
CA TYR A 85 -3.28 -1.38 -7.10
C TYR A 85 -2.30 -0.54 -7.89
N VAL A 86 -1.06 -1.03 -7.95
CA VAL A 86 0.03 -0.45 -8.71
C VAL A 86 0.35 -1.47 -9.80
N VAL A 87 -0.14 -1.21 -11.00
CA VAL A 87 0.06 -2.06 -12.19
C VAL A 87 0.58 -1.17 -13.30
N PRO A 88 1.84 -0.72 -13.20
CA PRO A 88 2.40 0.10 -14.24
C PRO A 88 3.04 -0.70 -15.37
N GLU A 89 2.88 -0.19 -16.58
CA GLU A 89 3.53 -0.66 -17.81
C GLU A 89 4.75 0.22 -18.16
N GLU A 90 5.18 1.11 -17.24
CA GLU A 90 6.37 1.98 -17.33
C GLU A 90 6.97 2.30 -15.93
N PRO A 91 8.20 2.85 -15.79
CA PRO A 91 8.80 3.09 -14.47
C PRO A 91 8.03 4.08 -13.57
N THR A 92 7.79 3.71 -12.31
CA THR A 92 6.97 4.55 -11.40
C THR A 92 7.47 4.78 -9.97
N TYR A 93 7.02 5.89 -9.38
CA TYR A 93 7.15 6.17 -7.94
C TYR A 93 5.78 6.43 -7.29
N THR A 94 5.36 5.56 -6.37
CA THR A 94 4.13 5.73 -5.59
C THR A 94 4.41 5.95 -4.11
N LYS A 95 3.79 6.97 -3.52
CA LYS A 95 3.79 7.22 -2.07
C LYS A 95 2.37 7.29 -1.50
N VAL A 96 2.15 6.53 -0.44
CA VAL A 96 0.91 6.54 0.34
C VAL A 96 1.25 6.81 1.80
N ASN A 97 0.54 7.77 2.41
CA ASN A 97 0.53 7.97 3.86
C ASN A 97 -0.92 7.88 4.36
N VAL A 98 -1.13 7.11 5.41
CA VAL A 98 -2.44 6.95 6.06
C VAL A 98 -2.25 7.19 7.55
N VAL A 99 -3.09 8.06 8.10
CA VAL A 99 -3.22 8.29 9.54
C VAL A 99 -4.69 8.14 9.87
N THR A 100 -5.02 7.24 10.77
CA THR A 100 -6.41 6.98 11.17
C THR A 100 -6.50 6.46 12.60
N GLU A 101 -7.64 6.55 13.27
CA GLU A 101 -7.80 5.85 14.55
C GLU A 101 -8.05 4.36 14.27
N GLU A 102 -9.06 4.07 13.46
CA GLU A 102 -9.42 2.70 13.08
C GLU A 102 -9.29 2.41 11.59
N LEU A 103 -8.61 1.30 11.25
CA LEU A 103 -8.52 0.79 9.88
C LEU A 103 -8.92 -0.68 9.81
N THR A 104 -10.10 -0.97 9.28
CA THR A 104 -10.55 -2.38 9.21
C THR A 104 -9.74 -3.18 8.18
N SER A 105 -9.49 -2.63 6.98
CA SER A 105 -8.81 -3.38 5.93
C SER A 105 -7.95 -2.52 5.04
N LEU A 106 -6.68 -2.88 5.00
CA LEU A 106 -5.70 -2.34 4.07
C LEU A 106 -5.16 -3.43 3.13
N LYS A 107 -5.27 -3.18 1.82
CA LYS A 107 -4.79 -4.10 0.79
C LYS A 107 -3.94 -3.37 -0.24
N PHE A 108 -2.77 -3.95 -0.52
CA PHE A 108 -1.88 -3.50 -1.58
C PHE A 108 -1.59 -4.63 -2.55
N TYR A 109 -1.67 -4.31 -3.83
CA TYR A 109 -1.25 -5.16 -4.93
C TYR A 109 -0.26 -4.37 -5.77
N VAL A 110 0.94 -4.91 -5.92
CA VAL A 110 2.02 -4.35 -6.72
C VAL A 110 2.35 -5.41 -7.76
N VAL A 111 1.88 -5.19 -8.98
CA VAL A 111 2.04 -6.10 -10.13
C VAL A 111 2.54 -5.28 -11.31
N PRO A 112 3.75 -4.71 -11.23
CA PRO A 112 4.30 -3.93 -12.32
C PRO A 112 4.87 -4.82 -13.42
N GLU A 113 4.71 -4.35 -14.65
CA GLU A 113 5.36 -4.86 -15.86
C GLU A 113 6.58 -4.00 -16.23
N GLU A 114 6.97 -3.02 -15.39
CA GLU A 114 8.17 -2.16 -15.54
C GLU A 114 8.74 -1.69 -14.17
N PRO A 115 10.00 -1.21 -14.09
CA PRO A 115 10.67 -0.92 -12.83
C PRO A 115 9.94 0.06 -11.88
N THR A 116 9.58 -0.41 -10.68
CA THR A 116 8.67 0.34 -9.80
C THR A 116 9.22 0.55 -8.40
N TYR A 117 9.01 1.75 -7.85
CA TYR A 117 9.21 2.07 -6.44
C TYR A 117 7.88 2.40 -5.75
N THR A 118 7.54 1.63 -4.72
CA THR A 118 6.35 1.88 -3.88
C THR A 118 6.75 2.11 -2.43
N LYS A 119 6.23 3.18 -1.83
CA LYS A 119 6.34 3.47 -0.39
C LYS A 119 4.98 3.68 0.25
N VAL A 120 4.74 2.93 1.31
CA VAL A 120 3.54 3.01 2.14
C VAL A 120 3.94 3.28 3.58
N ASN A 121 3.29 4.27 4.19
CA ASN A 121 3.33 4.50 5.63
C ASN A 121 1.91 4.49 6.19
N VAL A 122 1.70 3.76 7.28
CA VAL A 122 0.42 3.69 7.99
C VAL A 122 0.69 3.93 9.46
N VAL A 123 -0.07 4.82 10.06
CA VAL A 123 -0.15 5.03 11.51
C VAL A 123 -1.62 4.91 11.88
N THR A 124 -1.93 4.00 12.81
CA THR A 124 -3.31 3.80 13.27
C THR A 124 -3.34 3.34 14.71
N GLU A 125 -4.45 3.45 15.43
CA GLU A 125 -4.57 2.80 16.74
C GLU A 125 -4.87 1.31 16.51
N GLU A 126 -5.93 1.02 15.74
CA GLU A 126 -6.34 -0.35 15.42
C GLU A 126 -6.28 -0.68 13.92
N LEU A 127 -5.67 -1.81 13.58
CA LEU A 127 -5.66 -2.37 12.23
C LEU A 127 -6.12 -3.82 12.22
N THR A 128 -7.35 -4.08 11.74
CA THR A 128 -7.85 -5.47 11.73
C THR A 128 -7.11 -6.33 10.70
N SER A 129 -6.88 -5.81 9.48
CA SER A 129 -6.28 -6.63 8.42
C SER A 129 -5.38 -5.82 7.50
N LEU A 130 -4.14 -6.28 7.40
CA LEU A 130 -3.16 -5.81 6.46
C LEU A 130 -2.74 -6.91 5.48
N LYS A 131 -2.89 -6.66 4.18
CA LYS A 131 -2.53 -7.62 3.13
C LYS A 131 -1.68 -6.96 2.04
N PHE A 132 -0.59 -7.62 1.70
CA PHE A 132 0.28 -7.23 0.58
C PHE A 132 0.46 -8.39 -0.38
N TYR A 133 0.41 -8.07 -1.67
CA TYR A 133 0.73 -8.96 -2.76
C TYR A 133 1.71 -8.21 -3.67
N VAL A 134 2.88 -8.80 -3.89
CA VAL A 134 3.94 -8.26 -4.73
C VAL A 134 4.26 -9.33 -5.77
N VAL A 135 3.80 -9.13 -6.99
CA VAL A 135 3.93 -10.08 -8.11
C VAL A 135 4.47 -9.32 -9.32
N PRO A 136 5.70 -8.81 -9.27
CA PRO A 136 6.26 -8.04 -10.36
C PRO A 136 6.82 -8.95 -11.45
N GLU A 137 6.65 -8.49 -12.69
CA GLU A 137 7.30 -9.02 -13.89
C GLU A 137 8.55 -8.22 -14.28
N GLU A 138 8.89 -7.15 -13.52
CA GLU A 138 10.09 -6.31 -13.69
C GLU A 138 10.68 -5.83 -12.34
N PRO A 139 11.95 -5.32 -12.29
CA PRO A 139 12.63 -4.96 -11.06
C PRO A 139 11.85 -4.02 -10.13
N THR A 140 11.54 -4.48 -8.93
CA THR A 140 10.62 -3.75 -8.04
C THR A 140 11.21 -3.50 -6.66
N TYR A 141 11.03 -2.27 -6.16
CA TYR A 141 11.30 -1.88 -4.78
C TYR A 141 10.00 -1.53 -4.05
N THR A 142 9.66 -2.30 -3.03
CA THR A 142 8.51 -2.01 -2.15
C THR A 142 8.96 -1.78 -0.71
N LYS A 143 8.51 -0.67 -0.12
CA LYS A 143 8.71 -0.36 1.29
C LYS A 143 7.39 -0.07 1.98
N VAL A 144 7.15 -0.79 3.06
CA VAL A 144 5.98 -0.62 3.92
C VAL A 144 6.46 -0.37 5.34
N ASN A 145 5.92 0.68 5.96
CA ASN A 145 6.02 0.90 7.41
C ASN A 145 4.62 0.98 8.00
N VAL A 146 4.38 0.22 9.07
CA VAL A 146 3.14 0.28 9.85
C VAL A 146 3.47 0.45 11.32
N VAL A 147 2.80 1.40 11.95
CA VAL A 147 2.80 1.61 13.40
C VAL A 147 1.35 1.54 13.84
N THR A 148 1.05 0.66 14.79
CA THR A 148 -0.31 0.47 15.31
C THR A 148 -0.29 -0.03 16.72
N GLU A 149 -1.29 0.25 17.55
CA GLU A 149 -1.37 -0.38 18.87
C GLU A 149 -1.74 -1.86 18.68
N GLU A 150 -2.84 -2.12 17.96
CA GLU A 150 -3.31 -3.49 17.69
C GLU A 150 -3.34 -3.85 16.20
N LEU A 151 -2.79 -5.02 15.86
CA LEU A 151 -2.87 -5.61 14.52
C LEU A 151 -3.42 -7.04 14.57
N THR A 152 -4.66 -7.24 14.14
CA THR A 152 -5.22 -8.61 14.18
C THR A 152 -4.56 -9.52 13.14
N SER A 153 -4.36 -9.06 11.90
CA SER A 153 -3.76 -9.91 10.87
C SER A 153 -2.86 -9.17 9.89
N LEU A 154 -1.63 -9.68 9.78
CA LEU A 154 -0.69 -9.34 8.73
C LEU A 154 -0.49 -10.52 7.79
N LYS A 155 -0.75 -10.30 6.50
CA LYS A 155 -0.50 -11.28 5.44
C LYS A 155 0.32 -10.67 4.32
N PHE A 156 1.30 -11.42 3.85
CA PHE A 156 2.21 -10.97 2.81
C PHE A 156 2.52 -12.11 1.84
N TYR A 157 2.43 -11.81 0.55
CA TYR A 157 2.67 -12.73 -0.55
C TYR A 157 3.63 -12.06 -1.54
N VAL A 158 4.74 -12.73 -1.89
CA VAL A 158 5.68 -12.26 -2.92
C VAL A 158 5.96 -13.40 -3.87
N VAL A 159 5.63 -13.17 -5.13
CA VAL A 159 5.80 -14.13 -6.20
C VAL A 159 6.39 -13.37 -7.39
N PRO A 160 7.66 -12.93 -7.31
CA PRO A 160 8.28 -12.16 -8.36
C PRO A 160 8.87 -13.07 -9.44
N GLU A 161 8.71 -12.62 -10.68
CA GLU A 161 9.35 -13.20 -11.86
C GLU A 161 10.66 -12.45 -12.22
N GLU A 162 10.94 -11.30 -11.58
CA GLU A 162 12.17 -10.50 -11.75
C GLU A 162 12.76 -10.02 -10.40
N PRO A 163 14.01 -9.52 -10.35
CA PRO A 163 14.68 -9.09 -9.12
C PRO A 163 13.87 -8.12 -8.28
N THR A 164 13.52 -8.56 -7.06
CA THR A 164 12.61 -7.82 -6.20
C THR A 164 13.22 -7.53 -4.84
N TYR A 165 13.13 -6.27 -4.41
CA TYR A 165 13.41 -5.85 -3.05
C TYR A 165 12.12 -5.48 -2.34
N THR A 166 11.78 -6.19 -1.27
CA THR A 166 10.67 -5.80 -0.39
C THR A 166 11.13 -5.64 1.05
N LYS A 167 10.78 -4.50 1.65
CA LYS A 167 10.98 -4.22 3.06
C LYS A 167 9.66 -3.90 3.74
N VAL A 168 9.32 -4.69 4.75
CA VAL A 168 8.17 -4.47 5.62
C VAL A 168 8.67 -4.24 7.03
N ASN A 169 8.29 -3.12 7.63
CA ASN A 169 8.51 -2.83 9.04
C ASN A 169 7.15 -2.68 9.71
N VAL A 170 6.90 -3.43 10.78
CA VAL A 170 5.71 -3.30 11.60
C VAL A 170 6.12 -3.15 13.06
N VAL A 171 5.57 -2.14 13.71
CA VAL A 171 5.67 -1.92 15.16
C VAL A 171 4.26 -1.95 15.70
N THR A 172 3.99 -2.85 16.63
CA THR A 172 2.67 -2.99 17.25
C THR A 172 2.74 -3.55 18.65
N GLU A 173 1.87 -3.14 19.56
CA GLU A 173 1.81 -3.74 20.89
C GLU A 173 1.33 -5.19 20.75
N GLU A 174 0.21 -5.41 20.07
CA GLU A 174 -0.39 -6.73 19.88
C GLU A 174 -0.52 -7.15 18.41
N LEU A 175 0.00 -8.34 18.07
CA LEU A 175 -0.17 -8.96 16.76
C LEU A 175 -0.81 -10.35 16.87
N THR A 176 -2.08 -10.50 16.48
CA THR A 176 -2.71 -11.84 16.59
C THR A 176 -2.14 -12.83 15.57
N SER A 177 -2.02 -12.44 14.29
CA SER A 177 -1.58 -13.38 13.25
C SER A 177 -0.67 -12.77 12.20
N LEU A 178 0.51 -13.36 12.06
CA LEU A 178 1.45 -13.11 10.96
C LEU A 178 1.50 -14.30 10.00
N LYS A 179 1.27 -14.05 8.71
CA LYS A 179 1.43 -15.03 7.64
C LYS A 179 2.26 -14.48 6.48
N PHE A 180 3.21 -15.28 6.04
CA PHE A 180 4.14 -14.91 4.98
C PHE A 180 4.28 -16.05 3.96
N TYR A 181 4.20 -15.71 2.68
CA TYR A 181 4.35 -16.63 1.56
C TYR A 181 5.29 -16.03 0.53
N VAL A 182 6.38 -16.72 0.21
CA VAL A 182 7.36 -16.24 -0.79
C VAL A 182 7.74 -17.37 -1.73
N VAL A 183 7.45 -17.16 -3.01
CA VAL A 183 7.66 -18.12 -4.08
C VAL A 183 8.32 -17.39 -5.26
N PRO A 184 9.64 -17.13 -5.19
CA PRO A 184 10.32 -16.38 -6.23
C PRO A 184 10.90 -17.30 -7.30
N GLU A 185 10.78 -16.86 -8.55
CA GLU A 185 11.47 -17.46 -9.70
C GLU A 185 12.88 -16.82 -9.85
N GLU A 186 13.00 -15.52 -9.59
CA GLU A 186 14.27 -14.75 -9.67
C GLU A 186 14.80 -14.25 -8.30
N PRO A 187 16.05 -13.73 -8.21
CA PRO A 187 16.65 -13.24 -6.97
C PRO A 187 15.80 -12.23 -6.21
N THR A 188 15.28 -12.68 -5.06
CA THR A 188 14.40 -11.86 -4.21
C THR A 188 15.02 -11.58 -2.86
N TYR A 189 15.10 -10.29 -2.52
CA TYR A 189 15.42 -9.84 -1.17
C TYR A 189 14.15 -9.40 -0.47
N THR A 190 13.72 -10.17 0.53
CA THR A 190 12.65 -9.76 1.43
C THR A 190 13.16 -9.60 2.85
N LYS A 191 12.96 -8.41 3.42
CA LYS A 191 13.18 -8.12 4.83
C LYS A 191 11.87 -7.78 5.50
N VAL A 192 11.49 -8.60 6.47
CA VAL A 192 10.36 -8.32 7.36
C VAL A 192 10.91 -8.11 8.77
N ASN A 193 10.63 -6.94 9.32
CA ASN A 193 10.91 -6.61 10.71
C ASN A 193 9.58 -6.39 11.43
N VAL A 194 9.28 -7.22 12.43
CA VAL A 194 8.12 -7.04 13.29
C VAL A 194 8.61 -6.89 14.71
N VAL A 195 8.22 -5.78 15.34
CA VAL A 195 8.43 -5.51 16.75
C VAL A 195 7.06 -5.56 17.41
N THR A 196 6.87 -6.49 18.34
CA THR A 196 5.61 -6.63 19.05
C THR A 196 5.76 -7.25 20.42
N GLU A 197 4.98 -6.77 21.40
CA GLU A 197 4.97 -7.32 22.75
C GLU A 197 4.28 -8.69 22.73
N GLU A 198 3.14 -8.78 22.03
CA GLU A 198 2.36 -10.02 21.95
C GLU A 198 2.22 -10.55 20.52
N LEU A 199 2.57 -11.83 20.31
CA LEU A 199 2.31 -12.52 19.05
C LEU A 199 1.66 -13.88 19.28
N THR A 200 0.41 -14.04 18.82
CA THR A 200 -0.34 -15.30 19.00
C THR A 200 0.05 -16.37 17.99
N SER A 201 0.12 -16.02 16.69
CA SER A 201 0.38 -17.00 15.62
C SER A 201 1.34 -16.47 14.55
N LEU A 202 2.32 -17.30 14.20
CA LEU A 202 3.25 -17.09 13.09
C LEU A 202 3.17 -18.26 12.10
N LYS A 203 3.03 -17.96 10.80
CA LYS A 203 3.19 -18.94 9.72
C LYS A 203 4.06 -18.38 8.61
N PHE A 204 5.03 -19.15 8.14
CA PHE A 204 5.86 -18.79 7.00
C PHE A 204 5.92 -19.97 6.02
N TYR A 205 5.84 -19.65 4.73
CA TYR A 205 5.94 -20.60 3.63
C TYR A 205 6.89 -20.01 2.60
N VAL A 206 7.91 -20.78 2.22
CA VAL A 206 8.92 -20.36 1.25
C VAL A 206 9.17 -21.51 0.30
N VAL A 207 9.00 -21.27 -1.00
CA VAL A 207 9.25 -22.25 -2.06
C VAL A 207 10.15 -21.56 -3.10
N PRO A 208 11.47 -21.70 -3.02
CA PRO A 208 12.39 -21.16 -4.02
C PRO A 208 12.57 -22.14 -5.18
N GLU A 209 12.58 -21.65 -6.43
CA GLU A 209 12.99 -22.45 -7.59
C GLU A 209 14.54 -22.42 -7.80
N GLU A 210 15.22 -21.35 -7.39
CA GLU A 210 16.68 -21.11 -7.51
C GLU A 210 17.34 -20.67 -6.16
N PRO A 211 18.67 -20.75 -5.97
CA PRO A 211 19.33 -20.43 -4.69
C PRO A 211 19.27 -18.92 -4.35
N THR A 212 18.31 -18.55 -3.52
CA THR A 212 18.16 -17.17 -3.01
C THR A 212 19.32 -16.71 -2.11
N SER A 213 19.84 -15.50 -2.35
CA SER A 213 20.76 -14.81 -1.44
C SER A 213 20.02 -14.20 -0.22
N ARG A 214 20.59 -14.39 0.98
CA ARG A 214 20.19 -13.91 2.32
C ARG A 214 18.73 -13.47 2.51
N LYS A 215 17.94 -14.38 3.10
CA LYS A 215 16.64 -14.10 3.73
C LYS A 215 16.85 -13.79 5.21
N SER A 216 16.31 -12.68 5.71
CA SER A 216 16.34 -12.35 7.15
C SER A 216 15.00 -11.81 7.60
N MET A 217 14.30 -12.59 8.42
CA MET A 217 13.14 -12.16 9.19
C MET A 217 13.61 -11.94 10.62
N TRP A 218 13.37 -10.74 11.15
CA TRP A 218 13.65 -10.42 12.54
C TRP A 218 12.31 -10.15 13.21
N LEU A 219 11.98 -11.02 14.15
CA LEU A 219 10.88 -10.81 15.08
C LEU A 219 11.53 -10.48 16.43
N GLN A 220 11.32 -9.26 16.91
CA GLN A 220 11.72 -8.86 18.25
C GLN A 220 10.47 -8.80 19.12
N ARG A 221 10.43 -9.68 20.12
CA ARG A 221 9.48 -9.57 21.23
C ARG A 221 10.16 -8.74 22.32
N ASN A 222 9.53 -7.63 22.71
CA ASN A 222 9.97 -6.85 23.86
C ASN A 222 9.37 -7.40 25.14
#